data_AF-A0A832ST29-F1
#
_entry.id   AF-A0A832ST29-F1
#
_cell.length_a   1.000
_cell.length_b   1.000
_cell.length_c   1.000
_cell.angle_alpha   90.00
_cell.angle_beta   90.00
_cell.angle_gamma   90.00
#
_symmetry.space_group_name_H-M   'P 1'
#
loop_
_entity.id
_entity.type
_entity.pdbx_description
1 polymer ?
#
loop_
_entity_poly.entity_id
_entity_poly.type
_entity_poly.pdbx_seq_one_letter_code
_entity_poly.pdbx_strand_id
1 'polypeptide(L)'
;MVETGIATGLFTGSFQIPSTYYDSSSDSTVTTTGTDIEVNYNDHRDASGETIEVGAGASINANTGSVSFDRTVYPVPWGNVTAAGASGEERFQLHASSSKIGGNDDTYTNSLAQGDVVVHVRVTDADYDVSASGEDSIADTTVVLAIERGSSSVTVATFGNSTFPIKETSPTSGVFEYDQKVTFTSGPTTSCPTAFGTTGCVLQGDILTVTYNDVKDASGQAQSVTDSATFDLRNGVLQADKSVYLIGSDMILTLIEPDFDLDNDGAQSYTLDLIEWDSDAATT
;
A
#
# COMPACT_ATOMS: atom_id res chain seq x y z
N MET A 1 4.36 -25.71 27.55
CA MET A 1 3.01 -26.24 27.21
C MET A 1 2.07 -25.93 28.36
N VAL A 2 0.79 -25.67 28.06
CA VAL A 2 -0.28 -25.32 29.02
C VAL A 2 -1.53 -26.11 28.64
N GLU A 3 -2.30 -26.55 29.64
CA GLU A 3 -3.58 -27.23 29.42
C GLU A 3 -4.60 -26.26 28.79
N THR A 4 -5.31 -26.68 27.74
CA THR A 4 -6.21 -25.82 26.95
C THR A 4 -7.51 -25.45 27.66
N GLY A 5 -7.81 -26.11 28.79
CA GLY A 5 -8.99 -25.85 29.60
C GLY A 5 -9.00 -26.68 30.86
N ILE A 6 -9.99 -26.46 31.73
CA ILE A 6 -10.13 -27.23 32.96
C ILE A 6 -10.49 -28.69 32.60
N ALA A 7 -9.66 -29.63 33.05
CA ALA A 7 -9.89 -31.07 32.92
C ALA A 7 -9.99 -31.56 31.46
N THR A 8 -9.27 -30.93 30.53
CA THR A 8 -9.24 -31.39 29.13
C THR A 8 -8.21 -32.49 28.92
N GLY A 9 -7.13 -32.50 29.72
CA GLY A 9 -5.97 -33.35 29.46
C GLY A 9 -5.24 -33.03 28.15
N LEU A 10 -5.62 -31.94 27.48
CA LEU A 10 -5.06 -31.49 26.21
C LEU A 10 -4.10 -30.33 26.48
N PHE A 11 -2.83 -30.51 26.12
CA PHE A 11 -1.79 -29.51 26.34
C PHE A 11 -1.32 -28.95 25.00
N THR A 12 -1.20 -27.63 24.92
CA THR A 12 -0.62 -26.94 23.76
C THR A 12 0.64 -26.18 24.16
N GLY A 13 1.61 -26.11 23.26
CA GLY A 13 2.78 -25.26 23.39
C GLY A 13 3.30 -24.93 22.00
N SER A 14 3.84 -23.73 21.85
CA SER A 14 4.48 -23.29 20.62
C SER A 14 5.99 -23.16 20.83
N PHE A 15 6.73 -23.40 19.75
CA PHE A 15 8.14 -23.05 19.62
C PHE A 15 8.35 -22.63 18.17
N GLN A 16 9.27 -21.70 17.94
CA GLN A 16 9.62 -21.30 16.58
C GLN A 16 10.68 -22.25 16.02
N ILE A 17 10.50 -22.63 14.76
CA ILE A 17 11.50 -23.40 14.02
C ILE A 17 12.63 -22.44 13.61
N PRO A 18 13.91 -22.72 13.93
CA PRO A 18 15.00 -21.85 13.53
C PRO A 18 15.16 -21.85 12.00
N SER A 19 15.63 -20.74 11.44
CA SER A 19 15.84 -20.60 9.98
C SER A 19 17.01 -21.45 9.46
N THR A 20 17.89 -21.92 10.35
CA THR A 20 19.03 -22.78 10.04
C THR A 20 19.28 -23.79 11.16
N TYR A 21 19.87 -24.94 10.83
CA TYR A 21 20.28 -25.98 11.79
C TYR A 21 21.69 -26.49 11.50
N TYR A 22 22.32 -27.13 12.48
CA TYR A 22 23.59 -27.84 12.28
C TYR A 22 23.31 -29.22 11.70
N ASP A 23 23.70 -29.44 10.45
CA ASP A 23 23.77 -30.78 9.90
C ASP A 23 25.04 -31.47 10.40
N SER A 24 24.91 -32.71 10.86
CA SER A 24 26.01 -33.61 11.24
C SER A 24 27.14 -33.71 10.20
N SER A 25 26.86 -33.38 8.94
CA SER A 25 27.82 -33.40 7.83
C SER A 25 28.51 -32.06 7.55
N SER A 26 28.15 -30.99 8.27
CA SER A 26 28.58 -29.62 7.98
C SER A 26 29.12 -28.90 9.22
N ASP A 27 30.26 -28.21 9.07
CA ASP A 27 30.83 -27.32 10.09
C ASP A 27 30.11 -25.95 10.16
N SER A 28 29.17 -25.70 9.24
CA SER A 28 28.31 -24.50 9.20
C SER A 28 26.84 -24.87 9.26
N THR A 29 26.00 -23.95 9.74
CA THR A 29 24.55 -24.13 9.72
C THR A 29 24.02 -24.14 8.28
N VAL A 30 23.03 -24.99 8.00
CA VAL A 30 22.32 -25.08 6.72
C VAL A 30 20.85 -24.67 6.91
N THR A 31 20.16 -24.30 5.83
CA THR A 31 18.74 -23.88 5.90
C THR A 31 17.83 -25.03 6.37
N THR A 32 16.79 -24.71 7.13
CA THR A 32 15.73 -25.66 7.51
C THR A 32 14.67 -25.86 6.42
N THR A 33 14.63 -24.97 5.42
CA THR A 33 13.72 -25.10 4.27
C THR A 33 13.96 -26.39 3.49
N GLY A 34 12.89 -27.11 3.15
CA GLY A 34 12.93 -28.38 2.43
C GLY A 34 13.32 -29.58 3.28
N THR A 35 13.43 -29.41 4.60
CA THR A 35 13.69 -30.50 5.56
C THR A 35 12.40 -30.92 6.27
N ASP A 36 12.42 -32.12 6.86
CA ASP A 36 11.35 -32.60 7.72
C ASP A 36 11.74 -32.41 9.19
N ILE A 37 10.77 -32.05 10.03
CA ILE A 37 10.89 -32.06 11.49
C ILE A 37 10.13 -33.25 12.06
N GLU A 38 10.74 -33.92 13.03
CA GLU A 38 10.13 -35.00 13.79
C GLU A 38 10.24 -34.68 15.28
N VAL A 39 9.14 -34.87 16.00
CA VAL A 39 9.06 -34.69 17.45
C VAL A 39 8.51 -35.95 18.08
N ASN A 40 9.19 -36.41 19.13
CA ASN A 40 8.81 -37.61 19.85
C ASN A 40 8.50 -37.30 21.31
N TYR A 41 7.45 -37.92 21.84
CA TYR A 41 7.07 -37.89 23.23
C TYR A 41 7.21 -39.29 23.83
N ASN A 42 7.96 -39.38 24.93
CA ASN A 42 8.08 -40.59 25.73
C ASN A 42 7.04 -40.57 26.85
N ASP A 43 6.02 -41.44 26.73
CA ASP A 43 5.10 -41.71 27.81
C ASP A 43 5.70 -42.77 28.74
N HIS A 44 6.19 -42.33 29.89
CA HIS A 44 6.78 -43.20 30.91
C HIS A 44 5.75 -43.96 31.76
N ARG A 45 4.45 -43.68 31.62
CA ARG A 45 3.38 -44.27 32.41
C ARG A 45 2.17 -44.55 31.54
N ASP A 46 2.33 -45.48 30.61
CA ASP A 46 1.20 -45.95 29.81
C ASP A 46 0.24 -46.84 30.63
N ALA A 47 -0.89 -47.23 30.03
CA ALA A 47 -1.89 -48.08 30.68
C ALA A 47 -1.38 -49.51 31.00
N SER A 48 -0.25 -49.92 30.42
CA SER A 48 0.37 -51.23 30.60
C SER A 48 1.54 -51.23 31.60
N GLY A 49 1.97 -50.05 32.06
CA GLY A 49 3.11 -49.87 32.96
C GLY A 49 4.47 -49.81 32.27
N GLU A 50 4.48 -49.75 30.94
CA GLU A 50 5.68 -49.68 30.11
C GLU A 50 5.92 -48.24 29.61
N THR A 51 7.14 -47.96 29.16
CA THR A 51 7.44 -46.71 28.45
C THR A 51 7.17 -46.89 26.97
N ILE A 52 6.35 -46.01 26.37
CA ILE A 52 6.11 -45.96 24.92
C ILE A 52 6.57 -44.63 24.34
N GLU A 53 6.98 -44.65 23.07
CA GLU A 53 7.32 -43.45 22.30
C GLU A 53 6.26 -43.25 21.22
N VAL A 54 5.73 -42.03 21.13
CA VAL A 54 4.83 -41.60 20.06
C VAL A 54 5.41 -40.37 19.39
N GLY A 55 5.32 -40.32 18.06
CA GLY A 55 5.93 -39.26 17.26
C GLY A 55 4.93 -38.53 16.37
N ALA A 56 5.31 -37.33 15.96
CA ALA A 56 4.66 -36.57 14.90
C ALA A 56 5.74 -35.94 14.01
N GLY A 57 5.45 -35.82 12.72
CA GLY A 57 6.35 -35.18 11.76
C GLY A 57 5.64 -34.15 10.89
N ALA A 58 6.40 -33.19 10.38
CA ALA A 58 5.94 -32.18 9.44
C ALA A 58 7.08 -31.79 8.49
N SER A 59 6.74 -31.33 7.28
CA SER A 59 7.73 -30.75 6.36
C SER A 59 7.81 -29.23 6.56
N ILE A 60 9.01 -28.68 6.36
CA ILE A 60 9.28 -27.25 6.45
C ILE A 60 9.45 -26.72 5.03
N ASN A 61 8.58 -25.79 4.62
CA ASN A 61 8.60 -25.20 3.28
C ASN A 61 8.76 -23.69 3.38
N ALA A 62 9.26 -23.08 2.30
CA ALA A 62 9.23 -21.64 2.06
C ALA A 62 8.22 -21.37 0.95
N ASN A 63 7.74 -20.13 0.87
CA ASN A 63 6.73 -19.71 -0.11
C ASN A 63 7.24 -18.49 -0.83
N THR A 64 7.06 -18.46 -2.15
CA THR A 64 7.30 -17.23 -2.89
C THR A 64 6.25 -16.19 -2.52
N GLY A 65 6.68 -15.11 -1.88
CA GLY A 65 5.81 -13.99 -1.57
C GLY A 65 5.29 -13.28 -2.82
N SER A 66 4.31 -12.41 -2.65
CA SER A 66 3.74 -11.59 -3.71
C SER A 66 3.58 -10.15 -3.27
N VAL A 67 3.58 -9.22 -4.21
CA VAL A 67 3.33 -7.80 -3.98
C VAL A 67 2.25 -7.31 -4.92
N SER A 68 1.37 -6.44 -4.42
CA SER A 68 0.29 -5.86 -5.21
C SER A 68 -0.05 -4.45 -4.74
N PHE A 69 -0.45 -3.60 -5.66
CA PHE A 69 -1.15 -2.35 -5.36
C PHE A 69 -2.63 -2.59 -5.03
N ASP A 70 -3.24 -1.67 -4.28
CA ASP A 70 -4.70 -1.66 -4.07
C ASP A 70 -5.48 -1.29 -5.33
N ARG A 71 -4.81 -0.64 -6.29
CA ARG A 71 -5.39 -0.12 -7.52
C ARG A 71 -4.47 -0.34 -8.72
N THR A 72 -5.06 -0.56 -9.89
CA THR A 72 -4.30 -0.60 -11.16
C THR A 72 -4.10 0.79 -11.76
N VAL A 73 -4.87 1.78 -11.31
CA VAL A 73 -4.83 3.16 -11.78
C VAL A 73 -4.99 4.12 -10.59
N TYR A 74 -4.05 5.04 -10.43
CA TYR A 74 -4.07 6.11 -9.44
C TYR A 74 -4.37 7.46 -10.10
N PRO A 75 -5.05 8.39 -9.42
CA PRO A 75 -5.17 9.76 -9.90
C PRO A 75 -3.80 10.46 -9.88
N VAL A 76 -3.61 11.49 -10.71
CA VAL A 76 -2.38 12.29 -10.69
C VAL A 76 -2.42 13.28 -9.50
N PRO A 77 -1.41 13.28 -8.60
CA PRO A 77 -1.34 14.26 -7.51
C PRO A 77 -1.17 15.70 -8.03
N TRP A 78 -1.70 16.69 -7.30
CA TRP A 78 -1.57 18.11 -7.64
C TRP A 78 -0.92 18.92 -6.53
N GLY A 79 -0.19 19.97 -6.91
CA GLY A 79 0.44 20.93 -6.01
C GLY A 79 -0.41 22.17 -5.74
N ASN A 80 0.18 23.15 -5.04
CA ASN A 80 -0.44 24.46 -4.80
C ASN A 80 0.56 25.64 -4.87
N VAL A 81 1.70 25.45 -5.56
CA VAL A 81 2.85 26.37 -5.50
C VAL A 81 3.07 27.23 -6.74
N THR A 82 2.36 26.96 -7.85
CA THR A 82 2.47 27.72 -9.11
C THR A 82 1.33 28.74 -9.25
N ALA A 83 1.57 29.88 -9.92
CA ALA A 83 0.52 30.88 -10.14
C ALA A 83 -0.57 30.39 -11.11
N ALA A 84 -1.80 30.91 -10.96
CA ALA A 84 -2.92 30.61 -11.85
C ALA A 84 -2.66 30.92 -13.33
N GLY A 85 -3.00 29.98 -14.21
CA GLY A 85 -2.92 30.15 -15.66
C GLY A 85 -1.50 30.11 -16.23
N ALA A 86 -0.51 29.68 -15.42
CA ALA A 86 0.83 29.41 -15.91
C ALA A 86 0.83 28.13 -16.77
N SER A 87 1.68 28.09 -17.80
CA SER A 87 1.90 26.84 -18.53
C SER A 87 2.55 25.81 -17.61
N GLY A 88 1.94 24.62 -17.50
CA GLY A 88 2.39 23.61 -16.57
C GLY A 88 1.91 23.82 -15.14
N GLU A 89 0.80 24.53 -14.97
CA GLU A 89 0.19 24.71 -13.66
C GLU A 89 -0.07 23.37 -12.96
N GLU A 90 0.34 23.32 -11.70
CA GLU A 90 0.33 22.10 -10.89
C GLU A 90 -0.92 21.98 -10.04
N ARG A 91 -1.82 22.98 -10.08
CA ARG A 91 -2.88 23.18 -9.09
C ARG A 91 -4.23 22.67 -9.57
N PHE A 92 -5.02 22.18 -8.63
CA PHE A 92 -6.46 22.01 -8.84
C PHE A 92 -7.19 23.32 -8.51
N GLN A 93 -7.66 24.04 -9.53
CA GLN A 93 -8.32 25.33 -9.35
C GLN A 93 -9.74 25.18 -8.77
N LEU A 94 -10.15 26.15 -7.95
CA LEU A 94 -11.55 26.34 -7.61
C LEU A 94 -12.26 27.07 -8.77
N HIS A 95 -13.60 27.07 -8.73
CA HIS A 95 -14.37 27.77 -9.73
C HIS A 95 -14.05 29.28 -9.74
N ALA A 96 -14.06 29.93 -10.91
CA ALA A 96 -13.68 31.35 -11.05
C ALA A 96 -14.58 32.31 -10.26
N SER A 97 -15.84 31.92 -10.00
CA SER A 97 -16.81 32.68 -9.21
C SER A 97 -16.64 32.52 -7.68
N SER A 98 -15.78 31.59 -7.25
CA SER A 98 -15.37 31.48 -5.85
C SER A 98 -14.73 32.79 -5.39
N SER A 99 -15.13 33.26 -4.21
CA SER A 99 -14.50 34.44 -3.60
C SER A 99 -13.04 34.14 -3.32
N LYS A 100 -12.11 34.94 -3.85
CA LYS A 100 -10.67 34.78 -3.60
C LYS A 100 -10.40 34.53 -2.12
N ILE A 101 -10.04 33.30 -1.76
CA ILE A 101 -9.56 32.98 -0.42
C ILE A 101 -8.14 33.56 -0.33
N GLY A 102 -8.02 34.85 0.04
CA GLY A 102 -6.72 35.52 0.25
C GLY A 102 -6.56 36.93 -0.31
N GLY A 103 -7.64 37.71 -0.49
CA GLY A 103 -7.52 39.13 -0.83
C GLY A 103 -6.94 39.41 -2.22
N ASN A 104 -6.82 40.69 -2.56
CA ASN A 104 -6.70 41.14 -3.96
C ASN A 104 -5.30 40.94 -4.58
N ASP A 105 -4.35 40.31 -3.89
CA ASP A 105 -2.93 40.43 -4.21
C ASP A 105 -2.16 39.10 -4.26
N ASP A 106 -2.85 37.96 -4.34
CA ASP A 106 -2.14 36.69 -4.45
C ASP A 106 -2.65 35.81 -5.60
N THR A 107 -1.77 35.64 -6.59
CA THR A 107 -1.89 34.75 -7.77
C THR A 107 -2.02 33.26 -7.42
N TYR A 108 -1.82 32.90 -6.14
CA TYR A 108 -2.02 31.55 -5.60
C TYR A 108 -3.40 31.33 -4.98
N THR A 109 -4.22 32.39 -4.83
CA THR A 109 -5.54 32.29 -4.22
C THR A 109 -6.54 31.68 -5.20
N ASN A 110 -7.43 30.82 -4.70
CA ASN A 110 -8.45 30.07 -5.47
C ASN A 110 -8.01 28.72 -6.09
N SER A 111 -7.27 27.92 -5.34
CA SER A 111 -7.04 26.50 -5.63
C SER A 111 -7.26 25.65 -4.39
N LEU A 112 -7.42 24.34 -4.56
CA LEU A 112 -7.33 23.41 -3.46
C LEU A 112 -5.92 23.41 -2.85
N ALA A 113 -5.82 22.88 -1.63
CA ALA A 113 -4.53 22.50 -1.09
C ALA A 113 -3.89 21.40 -1.95
N GLN A 114 -2.56 21.23 -1.81
CA GLN A 114 -1.84 20.11 -2.41
C GLN A 114 -2.55 18.79 -2.10
N GLY A 115 -2.83 18.02 -3.15
CA GLY A 115 -3.46 16.72 -3.09
C GLY A 115 -2.42 15.64 -3.34
N ASP A 116 -1.89 15.09 -2.27
CA ASP A 116 -1.00 13.92 -2.33
C ASP A 116 -1.81 12.64 -2.43
N VAL A 117 -1.36 11.71 -3.26
CA VAL A 117 -1.97 10.38 -3.39
C VAL A 117 -1.36 9.44 -2.36
N VAL A 118 -2.19 8.66 -1.68
CA VAL A 118 -1.74 7.56 -0.82
C VAL A 118 -1.77 6.28 -1.64
N VAL A 119 -0.62 5.63 -1.75
CA VAL A 119 -0.47 4.33 -2.40
C VAL A 119 -0.39 3.27 -1.32
N HIS A 120 -1.26 2.28 -1.40
CA HIS A 120 -1.25 1.14 -0.49
C HIS A 120 -0.53 -0.02 -1.16
N VAL A 121 0.61 -0.41 -0.59
CA VAL A 121 1.38 -1.55 -1.05
C VAL A 121 1.12 -2.73 -0.13
N ARG A 122 0.57 -3.80 -0.70
CA ARG A 122 0.31 -5.05 0.01
C ARG A 122 1.35 -6.09 -0.38
N VAL A 123 2.01 -6.67 0.61
CA VAL A 123 2.89 -7.83 0.46
C VAL A 123 2.19 -9.02 1.12
N THR A 124 2.03 -10.12 0.39
CA THR A 124 1.51 -11.37 0.94
C THR A 124 2.61 -12.40 0.93
N ASP A 125 3.09 -12.77 2.10
CA ASP A 125 4.22 -13.68 2.29
C ASP A 125 4.03 -14.49 3.58
N ALA A 126 3.73 -15.78 3.43
CA ALA A 126 3.48 -16.68 4.55
C ALA A 126 4.75 -16.97 5.36
N ASP A 127 5.93 -16.71 4.82
CA ASP A 127 7.19 -17.01 5.51
C ASP A 127 7.48 -16.01 6.65
N TYR A 128 6.79 -14.87 6.65
CA TYR A 128 6.85 -13.87 7.70
C TYR A 128 5.71 -13.96 8.73
N ASP A 129 4.70 -14.81 8.51
CA ASP A 129 3.63 -15.14 9.47
C ASP A 129 4.10 -16.27 10.40
N VAL A 130 5.05 -15.94 11.28
CA VAL A 130 5.80 -16.91 12.09
C VAL A 130 5.21 -17.07 13.49
N SER A 131 4.45 -16.09 13.97
CA SER A 131 3.90 -16.09 15.31
C SER A 131 2.55 -16.81 15.34
N ALA A 132 2.40 -17.76 16.27
CA ALA A 132 1.10 -18.43 16.48
C ALA A 132 -0.01 -17.45 16.94
N SER A 133 0.38 -16.27 17.41
CA SER A 133 -0.47 -15.15 17.76
C SER A 133 0.39 -13.89 17.92
N GLY A 134 -0.07 -12.76 17.42
CA GLY A 134 0.64 -11.47 17.53
C GLY A 134 0.82 -10.86 16.15
N GLU A 135 1.08 -9.55 16.09
CA GLU A 135 1.41 -8.89 14.82
C GLU A 135 2.87 -9.20 14.46
N ASP A 136 3.10 -9.77 13.27
CA ASP A 136 4.43 -9.96 12.72
C ASP A 136 4.84 -8.79 11.82
N SER A 137 6.12 -8.77 11.40
CA SER A 137 6.64 -7.71 10.53
C SER A 137 7.73 -8.19 9.58
N ILE A 138 7.75 -7.60 8.40
CA ILE A 138 8.86 -7.70 7.44
C ILE A 138 9.86 -6.57 7.73
N ALA A 139 11.11 -6.93 8.09
CA ALA A 139 12.12 -5.96 8.53
C ALA A 139 13.57 -6.28 8.08
N ASP A 140 13.77 -7.31 7.28
CA ASP A 140 15.07 -7.83 6.86
C ASP A 140 15.21 -7.96 5.34
N THR A 141 14.28 -7.36 4.59
CA THR A 141 14.33 -7.30 3.13
C THR A 141 14.12 -5.89 2.59
N THR A 142 13.85 -5.74 1.30
CA THR A 142 13.61 -4.47 0.65
C THR A 142 12.43 -4.58 -0.31
N VAL A 143 11.45 -3.70 -0.11
CA VAL A 143 10.44 -3.33 -1.08
C VAL A 143 10.81 -1.95 -1.62
N VAL A 144 10.96 -1.84 -2.94
CA VAL A 144 11.31 -0.59 -3.61
C VAL A 144 10.11 -0.10 -4.40
N LEU A 145 9.61 1.08 -4.06
CA LEU A 145 8.57 1.78 -4.81
C LEU A 145 9.23 2.84 -5.69
N ALA A 146 8.94 2.84 -6.98
CA ALA A 146 9.50 3.76 -7.95
C ALA A 146 8.44 4.28 -8.93
N ILE A 147 8.71 5.44 -9.52
CA ILE A 147 7.93 6.02 -10.61
C ILE A 147 8.79 6.07 -11.86
N GLU A 148 8.23 5.59 -12.97
CA GLU A 148 8.90 5.43 -14.24
C GLU A 148 8.24 6.24 -15.35
N ARG A 149 9.08 6.90 -16.15
CA ARG A 149 8.70 7.62 -17.38
C ARG A 149 9.70 7.30 -18.48
N GLY A 150 9.29 6.44 -19.42
CA GLY A 150 10.18 5.95 -20.47
C GLY A 150 11.37 5.19 -19.86
N SER A 151 12.58 5.70 -20.07
CA SER A 151 13.81 5.12 -19.48
C SER A 151 14.23 5.76 -18.15
N SER A 152 13.46 6.73 -17.64
CA SER A 152 13.75 7.40 -16.37
C SER A 152 13.02 6.69 -15.25
N SER A 153 13.72 6.42 -14.13
CA SER A 153 13.14 5.82 -12.93
C SER A 153 13.61 6.60 -11.71
N VAL A 154 12.68 6.90 -10.80
CA VAL A 154 12.95 7.57 -9.51
C VAL A 154 12.37 6.71 -8.40
N THR A 155 13.22 6.33 -7.44
CA THR A 155 12.77 5.67 -6.21
C THR A 155 12.03 6.67 -5.33
N VAL A 156 10.77 6.36 -5.03
CA VAL A 156 9.93 7.14 -4.11
C VAL A 156 10.21 6.73 -2.67
N ALA A 157 10.29 5.41 -2.42
CA ALA A 157 10.48 4.87 -1.08
C ALA A 157 11.18 3.51 -1.11
N THR A 158 11.82 3.16 0.01
CA THR A 158 12.35 1.82 0.26
C THR A 158 12.02 1.40 1.68
N PHE A 159 11.24 0.33 1.81
CA PHE A 159 10.68 -0.18 3.07
C PHE A 159 10.81 -1.71 3.14
N GLY A 160 10.30 -2.36 4.20
CA GLY A 160 10.55 -3.78 4.48
C GLY A 160 11.90 -4.07 5.13
N ASN A 161 12.64 -3.01 5.49
CA ASN A 161 13.94 -3.08 6.16
C ASN A 161 13.82 -2.65 7.63
N SER A 162 14.89 -2.76 8.39
CA SER A 162 14.89 -2.49 9.84
C SER A 162 14.59 -1.04 10.21
N THR A 163 14.70 -0.09 9.28
CA THR A 163 14.36 1.33 9.49
C THR A 163 12.87 1.58 9.22
N PHE A 164 12.32 0.93 8.19
CA PHE A 164 10.93 1.06 7.78
C PHE A 164 10.30 -0.35 7.66
N PRO A 165 10.05 -1.02 8.79
CA PRO A 165 9.42 -2.34 8.78
C PRO A 165 7.98 -2.25 8.32
N ILE A 166 7.49 -3.30 7.65
CA ILE A 166 6.09 -3.42 7.24
C ILE A 166 5.38 -4.32 8.25
N LYS A 167 4.22 -3.90 8.71
CA LYS A 167 3.44 -4.63 9.71
C LYS A 167 2.36 -5.46 9.06
N GLU A 168 2.05 -6.55 9.71
CA GLU A 168 0.95 -7.40 9.34
C GLU A 168 -0.40 -6.70 9.59
N THR A 169 -1.35 -6.88 8.68
CA THR A 169 -2.69 -6.28 8.76
C THR A 169 -3.57 -6.94 9.85
N SER A 170 -3.31 -8.20 10.17
CA SER A 170 -3.90 -8.89 11.31
C SER A 170 -3.05 -10.08 11.75
N PRO A 171 -3.11 -10.54 13.01
CA PRO A 171 -2.12 -11.44 13.65
C PRO A 171 -1.80 -12.82 13.04
N THR A 172 -2.39 -13.20 11.90
CA THR A 172 -2.25 -14.51 11.23
C THR A 172 -2.66 -14.43 9.75
N SER A 173 -2.54 -13.25 9.14
CA SER A 173 -2.98 -13.03 7.76
C SER A 173 -1.91 -13.40 6.73
N GLY A 174 -0.63 -13.36 7.09
CA GLY A 174 0.49 -13.37 6.15
C GLY A 174 0.44 -12.19 5.18
N VAL A 175 -0.27 -11.12 5.54
CA VAL A 175 -0.52 -9.96 4.70
C VAL A 175 -0.01 -8.72 5.41
N PHE A 176 0.93 -8.05 4.77
CA PHE A 176 1.63 -6.88 5.26
C PHE A 176 1.31 -5.67 4.40
N GLU A 177 1.15 -4.51 5.00
CA GLU A 177 0.72 -3.30 4.29
C GLU A 177 1.57 -2.09 4.64
N TYR A 178 1.88 -1.28 3.62
CA TYR A 178 2.63 -0.04 3.75
C TYR A 178 2.00 1.07 2.92
N ASP A 179 1.68 2.18 3.59
CA ASP A 179 1.10 3.37 2.97
C ASP A 179 2.20 4.37 2.62
N GLN A 180 2.33 4.67 1.32
CA GLN A 180 3.27 5.67 0.84
C GLN A 180 2.55 6.87 0.23
N LYS A 181 2.80 8.07 0.78
CA LYS A 181 2.36 9.32 0.15
C LYS A 181 3.23 9.64 -1.07
N VAL A 182 2.58 9.81 -2.21
CA VAL A 182 3.16 10.25 -3.48
C VAL A 182 2.71 11.68 -3.73
N THR A 183 3.68 12.59 -3.79
CA THR A 183 3.42 14.01 -4.06
C THR A 183 3.48 14.29 -5.56
N PHE A 184 2.96 15.44 -5.97
CA PHE A 184 3.09 15.91 -7.36
C PHE A 184 4.55 16.00 -7.83
N THR A 185 5.51 16.09 -6.89
CA THR A 185 6.95 16.19 -7.16
C THR A 185 7.73 14.88 -7.16
N SER A 186 7.08 13.76 -6.83
CA SER A 186 7.75 12.48 -6.56
C SER A 186 8.23 11.72 -7.80
N GLY A 187 7.87 12.18 -9.01
CA GLY A 187 8.23 11.50 -10.26
C GLY A 187 9.57 11.92 -10.88
N PRO A 188 9.90 11.43 -12.08
CA PRO A 188 11.10 11.81 -12.82
C PRO A 188 11.15 13.30 -13.20
N THR A 189 12.36 13.85 -13.37
CA THR A 189 12.58 15.24 -13.81
C THR A 189 12.49 15.42 -15.34
N THR A 190 12.35 14.33 -16.09
CA THR A 190 12.40 14.34 -17.56
C THR A 190 11.05 14.74 -18.14
N SER A 191 11.02 15.68 -19.08
CA SER A 191 9.77 16.14 -19.72
C SER A 191 8.75 16.77 -18.77
N CYS A 192 9.20 17.26 -17.60
CA CYS A 192 8.33 18.02 -16.70
C CYS A 192 7.98 19.40 -17.28
N PRO A 193 6.76 19.91 -17.04
CA PRO A 193 6.44 21.28 -17.32
C PRO A 193 7.39 22.26 -16.62
N THR A 194 7.62 23.43 -17.21
CA THR A 194 8.61 24.39 -16.71
C THR A 194 8.34 24.87 -15.28
N ALA A 195 7.10 24.78 -14.83
CA ALA A 195 6.69 25.20 -13.49
C ALA A 195 7.37 24.38 -12.38
N PHE A 196 7.67 23.11 -12.64
CA PHE A 196 8.36 22.22 -11.70
C PHE A 196 9.87 22.53 -11.55
N GLY A 197 10.44 23.34 -12.44
CA GLY A 197 11.85 23.72 -12.39
C GLY A 197 12.80 22.52 -12.47
N THR A 198 13.59 22.30 -11.42
CA THR A 198 14.50 21.15 -11.29
C THR A 198 13.91 19.99 -10.49
N THR A 199 12.68 20.14 -10.03
CA THR A 199 11.98 19.13 -9.24
C THR A 199 11.39 18.07 -10.16
N GLY A 200 11.20 16.86 -9.62
CA GLY A 200 10.44 15.82 -10.30
C GLY A 200 8.98 16.22 -10.51
N CYS A 201 8.28 15.53 -11.41
CA CYS A 201 6.84 15.68 -11.60
C CYS A 201 6.19 14.32 -11.81
N VAL A 202 4.99 14.12 -11.28
CA VAL A 202 4.11 12.99 -11.63
C VAL A 202 3.12 13.47 -12.68
N LEU A 203 3.03 12.75 -13.80
CA LEU A 203 2.18 13.09 -14.94
C LEU A 203 1.32 11.89 -15.34
N GLN A 204 0.25 12.16 -16.09
CA GLN A 204 -0.56 11.12 -16.72
C GLN A 204 0.32 10.21 -17.59
N GLY A 205 0.12 8.91 -17.47
CA GLY A 205 0.87 7.87 -18.18
C GLY A 205 2.18 7.46 -17.52
N ASP A 206 2.58 8.09 -16.41
CA ASP A 206 3.66 7.56 -15.58
C ASP A 206 3.26 6.21 -14.97
N ILE A 207 4.26 5.34 -14.80
CA ILE A 207 4.05 3.99 -14.26
C ILE A 207 4.63 3.95 -12.85
N LEU A 208 3.81 3.57 -11.89
CA LEU A 208 4.21 3.25 -10.54
C LEU A 208 4.63 1.77 -10.51
N THR A 209 5.84 1.47 -10.08
CA THR A 209 6.37 0.11 -9.98
C THR A 209 6.74 -0.19 -8.54
N VAL A 210 6.40 -1.39 -8.08
CA VAL A 210 6.86 -1.90 -6.79
C VAL A 210 7.60 -3.20 -7.02
N THR A 211 8.78 -3.31 -6.39
CA THR A 211 9.60 -4.53 -6.42
C THR A 211 9.80 -5.02 -5.00
N TYR A 212 9.29 -6.20 -4.71
CA TYR A 212 9.54 -6.93 -3.48
C TYR A 212 10.67 -7.94 -3.70
N ASN A 213 11.75 -7.82 -2.92
CA ASN A 213 12.81 -8.82 -2.90
C ASN A 213 12.45 -9.88 -1.85
N ASP A 214 12.04 -11.05 -2.28
CA ASP A 214 11.86 -12.19 -1.41
C ASP A 214 13.21 -12.86 -1.15
N VAL A 215 13.57 -13.01 0.13
CA VAL A 215 14.84 -13.62 0.54
C VAL A 215 14.84 -15.15 0.40
N LYS A 216 13.66 -15.78 0.37
CA LYS A 216 13.49 -17.23 0.28
C LYS A 216 12.22 -17.60 -0.49
N ASP A 217 12.36 -17.89 -1.77
CA ASP A 217 11.31 -18.47 -2.59
C ASP A 217 11.01 -19.95 -2.21
N ALA A 218 10.03 -20.56 -2.88
CA ALA A 218 9.67 -21.96 -2.67
C ALA A 218 10.81 -22.99 -2.93
N SER A 219 11.91 -22.57 -3.55
CA SER A 219 13.13 -23.37 -3.74
C SER A 219 14.25 -23.04 -2.74
N GLY A 220 14.02 -22.10 -1.82
CA GLY A 220 14.99 -21.61 -0.84
C GLY A 220 15.97 -20.59 -1.40
N GLN A 221 15.63 -19.91 -2.49
CA GLN A 221 16.49 -18.94 -3.18
C GLN A 221 15.87 -17.54 -3.22
N ALA A 222 16.71 -16.50 -3.26
CA ALA A 222 16.20 -15.14 -3.37
C ALA A 222 15.59 -14.90 -4.76
N GLN A 223 14.43 -14.25 -4.78
CA GLN A 223 13.70 -13.86 -5.99
C GLN A 223 13.13 -12.45 -5.82
N SER A 224 12.83 -11.78 -6.93
CA SER A 224 12.14 -10.49 -6.91
C SER A 224 10.81 -10.63 -7.60
N VAL A 225 9.76 -10.09 -6.98
CA VAL A 225 8.41 -10.05 -7.52
C VAL A 225 8.01 -8.59 -7.70
N THR A 226 7.31 -8.30 -8.79
CA THR A 226 6.97 -6.93 -9.17
C THR A 226 5.50 -6.77 -9.48
N ASP A 227 4.96 -5.61 -9.15
CA ASP A 227 3.65 -5.16 -9.63
C ASP A 227 3.75 -3.72 -10.17
N SER A 228 2.78 -3.33 -10.99
CA SER A 228 2.75 -2.02 -11.63
C SER A 228 1.34 -1.45 -11.73
N ALA A 229 1.22 -0.14 -11.51
CA ALA A 229 0.02 0.64 -11.72
C ALA A 229 0.34 1.89 -12.55
N THR A 230 -0.67 2.57 -13.09
CA THR A 230 -0.46 3.80 -13.87
C THR A 230 -1.11 5.01 -13.22
N PHE A 231 -0.51 6.18 -13.39
CA PHE A 231 -1.16 7.44 -13.10
C PHE A 231 -2.04 7.87 -14.28
N ASP A 232 -3.31 8.18 -14.04
CA ASP A 232 -4.24 8.61 -15.08
C ASP A 232 -5.04 9.83 -14.64
N LEU A 233 -5.36 10.70 -15.62
CA LEU A 233 -6.28 11.83 -15.44
C LEU A 233 -7.58 11.50 -16.13
N ARG A 234 -8.69 11.67 -15.42
CA ARG A 234 -10.01 11.26 -15.89
C ARG A 234 -10.95 12.45 -15.89
N ASN A 235 -12.02 12.31 -16.66
CA ASN A 235 -13.02 13.38 -16.76
C ASN A 235 -14.06 13.21 -15.65
N GLY A 236 -14.30 14.29 -14.91
CA GLY A 236 -15.43 14.40 -14.01
C GLY A 236 -16.77 14.56 -14.73
N VAL A 237 -17.85 14.21 -14.03
CA VAL A 237 -19.24 14.40 -14.48
C VAL A 237 -20.08 14.96 -13.33
N LEU A 238 -20.83 16.03 -13.59
CA LEU A 238 -21.79 16.59 -12.64
C LEU A 238 -23.21 16.22 -13.06
N GLN A 239 -23.99 15.71 -12.12
CA GLN A 239 -25.38 15.28 -12.33
C GLN A 239 -26.29 15.89 -11.29
N ALA A 240 -27.46 16.36 -11.73
CA ALA A 240 -28.53 16.77 -10.84
C ALA A 240 -29.57 15.65 -10.71
N ASP A 241 -30.20 15.52 -9.54
CA ASP A 241 -31.19 14.46 -9.30
C ASP A 241 -32.47 14.65 -10.14
N LYS A 242 -32.78 15.89 -10.52
CA LYS A 242 -33.92 16.26 -11.35
C LYS A 242 -33.53 17.29 -12.40
N SER A 243 -34.32 17.33 -13.48
CA SER A 243 -34.23 18.35 -14.52
C SER A 243 -35.10 19.59 -14.26
N VAL A 244 -36.04 19.52 -13.31
CA VAL A 244 -36.93 20.63 -12.93
C VAL A 244 -37.14 20.64 -11.43
N TYR A 245 -37.03 21.82 -10.81
CA TYR A 245 -37.25 22.03 -9.39
C TYR A 245 -38.39 23.03 -9.18
N LEU A 246 -39.15 22.85 -8.10
CA LEU A 246 -40.10 23.85 -7.62
C LEU A 246 -39.44 24.73 -6.58
N ILE A 247 -39.86 25.99 -6.50
CA ILE A 247 -39.35 26.95 -5.52
C ILE A 247 -39.50 26.35 -4.11
N GLY A 248 -38.41 26.34 -3.34
CA GLY A 248 -38.36 25.78 -1.99
C GLY A 248 -38.08 24.27 -1.91
N SER A 249 -37.83 23.60 -3.04
CA SER A 249 -37.35 22.21 -3.06
C SER A 249 -35.83 22.16 -2.95
N ASP A 250 -35.32 21.14 -2.27
CA ASP A 250 -33.89 20.85 -2.24
C ASP A 250 -33.42 20.26 -3.57
N MET A 251 -32.26 20.74 -4.03
CA MET A 251 -31.52 20.16 -5.16
C MET A 251 -30.43 19.24 -4.62
N ILE A 252 -30.31 18.06 -5.20
CA ILE A 252 -29.21 17.13 -4.90
C ILE A 252 -28.32 17.05 -6.13
N LEU A 253 -27.04 17.35 -5.93
CA LEU A 253 -26.00 17.23 -6.95
C LEU A 253 -25.08 16.07 -6.62
N THR A 254 -24.71 15.32 -7.66
CA THR A 254 -23.71 14.27 -7.62
C THR A 254 -22.55 14.67 -8.53
N LEU A 255 -21.38 14.92 -7.94
CA LEU A 255 -20.13 15.06 -8.66
C LEU A 255 -19.41 13.70 -8.66
N ILE A 256 -19.18 13.15 -9.85
CA ILE A 256 -18.35 11.98 -10.07
C ILE A 256 -17.01 12.50 -10.57
N GLU A 257 -16.02 12.63 -9.68
CA GLU A 257 -14.68 13.10 -10.03
C GLU A 257 -13.65 12.05 -9.60
N PRO A 258 -13.24 11.13 -10.49
CA PRO A 258 -12.30 10.06 -10.16
C PRO A 258 -10.94 10.57 -9.72
N ASP A 259 -10.55 11.80 -10.10
CA ASP A 259 -9.23 12.33 -9.77
C ASP A 259 -9.15 12.82 -8.31
N PHE A 260 -10.30 13.04 -7.67
CA PHE A 260 -10.36 13.40 -6.25
C PHE A 260 -10.13 12.25 -5.28
N ASP A 261 -10.17 11.01 -5.77
CA ASP A 261 -10.01 9.77 -4.99
C ASP A 261 -8.54 9.47 -4.67
N LEU A 262 -7.91 10.37 -3.89
CA LEU A 262 -6.47 10.29 -3.56
C LEU A 262 -6.09 9.16 -2.58
N ASP A 263 -7.06 8.59 -1.85
CA ASP A 263 -6.84 7.58 -0.80
C ASP A 263 -8.05 6.63 -0.76
N ASN A 264 -7.81 5.32 -0.88
CA ASN A 264 -8.89 4.31 -0.96
C ASN A 264 -9.50 3.95 0.38
N ASP A 265 -8.78 4.20 1.46
CA ASP A 265 -9.18 3.79 2.81
C ASP A 265 -9.94 4.89 3.54
N GLY A 266 -10.06 6.06 2.92
CA GLY A 266 -10.65 7.26 3.50
C GLY A 266 -11.77 7.87 2.67
N ALA A 267 -12.68 8.57 3.35
CA ALA A 267 -13.57 9.51 2.69
C ALA A 267 -12.91 10.88 2.62
N GLN A 268 -12.99 11.52 1.45
CA GLN A 268 -12.44 12.86 1.22
C GLN A 268 -13.55 13.90 1.13
N SER A 269 -13.26 15.13 1.53
CA SER A 269 -14.21 16.23 1.55
C SER A 269 -13.61 17.46 0.89
N TYR A 270 -14.36 18.04 -0.02
CA TYR A 270 -13.94 19.20 -0.80
C TYR A 270 -14.99 20.32 -0.71
N THR A 271 -14.57 21.54 -0.99
CA THR A 271 -15.47 22.71 -0.96
C THR A 271 -16.46 22.69 -2.13
N LEU A 272 -17.67 23.20 -1.91
CA LEU A 272 -18.65 23.44 -2.98
C LEU A 272 -18.22 24.55 -3.94
N ASP A 273 -17.21 25.35 -3.59
CA ASP A 273 -16.63 26.38 -4.46
C ASP A 273 -15.94 25.81 -5.72
N LEU A 274 -15.86 24.49 -5.83
CA LEU A 274 -15.48 23.79 -7.06
C LEU A 274 -16.56 23.85 -8.15
N ILE A 275 -17.81 24.14 -7.78
CA ILE A 275 -18.97 24.16 -8.67
C ILE A 275 -19.49 25.59 -8.80
N GLU A 276 -19.76 26.02 -10.03
CA GLU A 276 -20.42 27.29 -10.28
C GLU A 276 -21.93 27.20 -10.04
N TRP A 277 -22.46 28.23 -9.39
CA TRP A 277 -23.89 28.50 -9.33
C TRP A 277 -24.20 29.68 -10.24
N ASP A 278 -24.53 29.39 -11.48
CA ASP A 278 -24.99 30.42 -12.41
C ASP A 278 -26.51 30.50 -12.40
N SER A 279 -27.01 31.71 -12.13
CA SER A 279 -28.44 32.03 -12.16
C SER A 279 -28.86 32.72 -13.45
N ASP A 280 -27.91 33.23 -14.24
CA ASP A 280 -28.14 33.68 -15.60
C ASP A 280 -27.80 32.52 -16.54
N ALA A 281 -28.80 31.90 -17.15
CA ALA A 281 -28.54 30.91 -18.20
C ALA A 281 -28.08 31.62 -19.49
N ALA A 282 -27.09 32.52 -19.41
CA ALA A 282 -26.49 33.13 -20.58
C ALA A 282 -25.53 32.11 -21.19
N THR A 283 -26.03 31.37 -22.17
CA THR A 283 -25.26 30.43 -22.99
C THR A 283 -23.93 31.04 -23.42
N THR A 284 -22.82 30.55 -22.88
CA THR A 284 -21.48 30.69 -23.46
C THR A 284 -21.31 29.74 -24.63
#